data_AF-A0A060T9Q7-F1
#
_entry.id   AF-A0A060T9Q7-F1
#
_cell.length_a   1.000
_cell.length_b   1.000
_cell.length_c   1.000
_cell.angle_alpha   90.00
_cell.angle_beta   90.00
_cell.angle_gamma   90.00
#
_symmetry.space_group_name_H-M   'P 1'
#
loop_
_entity.id
_entity.type
_entity.pdbx_description
1 polymer ?
#
loop_
_entity_poly.entity_id
_entity_poly.type
_entity_poly.pdbx_seq_one_letter_code
_entity_poly.pdbx_strand_id
1 'polypeptide(L)'
;MFRFSSRPVMGLARGVRYQSTAASKATSFVQTVSKKTSSTLNCIVYWSKVSAELAKQVYVKEGFAPPALGEFQTVYKDLFAKGRSLFKRWSEHPQEFVDFYKGFTKKDAYVYGAIGVQFAGLFALGEIIGRRHIVDYPHH
;
A
#
# COMPACT_ATOMS: atom_id res chain seq x y z
N MET A 1 -74.59 36.28 -43.00
CA MET A 1 -74.89 34.97 -42.39
C MET A 1 -73.78 34.66 -41.39
N PHE A 2 -74.06 34.82 -40.08
CA PHE A 2 -73.14 34.48 -39.00
C PHE A 2 -73.15 32.97 -38.78
N ARG A 3 -71.98 32.32 -38.69
CA ARG A 3 -71.88 30.92 -38.25
C ARG A 3 -70.87 30.79 -37.13
N PHE A 4 -71.37 30.86 -35.90
CA PHE A 4 -70.73 30.30 -34.72
C PHE A 4 -70.66 28.78 -34.90
N SER A 5 -69.48 28.17 -34.76
CA SER A 5 -69.36 26.72 -34.63
C SER A 5 -68.26 26.40 -33.63
N SER A 6 -68.66 25.58 -32.66
CA SER A 6 -68.04 25.30 -31.38
C SER A 6 -66.73 24.50 -31.50
N ARG A 7 -65.83 24.74 -30.54
CA ARG A 7 -64.54 24.07 -30.34
C ARG A 7 -64.71 22.55 -30.13
N PRO A 8 -63.64 21.76 -30.32
CA PRO A 8 -63.12 21.11 -29.11
C PRO A 8 -61.62 21.36 -28.92
N VAL A 9 -61.27 21.88 -27.75
CA VAL A 9 -59.91 21.85 -27.20
C VAL A 9 -59.68 20.42 -26.74
N MET A 10 -59.10 19.59 -27.61
CA MET A 10 -58.76 18.21 -27.27
C MET A 10 -57.44 18.19 -26.50
N GLY A 11 -57.54 17.75 -25.25
CA GLY A 11 -56.58 18.02 -24.19
C GLY A 11 -55.16 17.50 -24.42
N LEU A 12 -54.19 18.33 -24.05
CA LEU A 12 -52.90 17.88 -23.57
C LEU A 12 -53.13 17.08 -22.28
N ALA A 13 -53.38 15.78 -22.41
CA ALA A 13 -53.24 14.85 -21.31
C ALA A 13 -51.75 14.78 -20.94
N ARG A 14 -51.29 15.75 -20.14
CA ARG A 14 -50.06 15.60 -19.37
C ARG A 14 -50.30 14.43 -18.42
N GLY A 15 -49.82 13.25 -18.79
CA GLY A 15 -49.77 12.11 -17.89
C GLY A 15 -49.01 12.54 -16.64
N VAL A 16 -49.75 12.84 -15.57
CA VAL A 16 -49.19 12.96 -14.23
C VAL A 16 -48.74 11.55 -13.88
N ARG A 17 -47.46 11.28 -14.11
CA ARG A 17 -46.83 10.06 -13.62
C ARG A 17 -47.04 10.09 -12.11
N TYR A 18 -47.90 9.22 -11.60
CA TYR A 18 -47.94 8.90 -10.19
C TYR A 18 -46.63 8.20 -9.87
N GLN A 19 -45.57 8.99 -9.68
CA GLN A 19 -44.30 8.51 -9.17
C GLN A 19 -44.62 8.11 -7.74
N SER A 20 -44.86 6.82 -7.52
CA SER A 20 -45.19 6.31 -6.19
C SER A 20 -44.19 6.87 -5.18
N THR A 21 -44.69 7.35 -4.04
CA THR A 21 -43.85 7.93 -2.98
C THR A 21 -42.71 6.97 -2.57
N ALA A 22 -42.90 5.67 -2.78
CA ALA A 22 -41.87 4.64 -2.65
C ALA A 22 -40.78 4.72 -3.73
N ALA A 23 -41.12 4.92 -5.02
CA ALA A 23 -40.16 5.06 -6.10
C ALA A 23 -39.35 6.37 -6.00
N SER A 24 -39.98 7.48 -5.59
CA SER A 24 -39.27 8.74 -5.36
C SER A 24 -38.36 8.68 -4.12
N LYS A 25 -38.79 8.03 -3.04
CA LYS A 25 -37.94 7.75 -1.86
C LYS A 25 -36.78 6.80 -2.18
N ALA A 26 -37.02 5.72 -2.91
CA ALA A 26 -35.97 4.80 -3.37
C ALA A 26 -34.94 5.51 -4.27
N THR A 27 -35.41 6.36 -5.19
CA THR A 27 -34.52 7.18 -6.04
C THR A 27 -33.68 8.15 -5.21
N SER A 28 -34.27 8.82 -4.21
CA SER A 28 -33.54 9.73 -3.31
C SER A 28 -32.52 9.01 -2.41
N PHE A 29 -32.80 7.78 -1.99
CA PHE A 29 -31.86 6.95 -1.24
C PHE A 29 -30.69 6.52 -2.12
N VAL A 30 -30.94 6.02 -3.33
CA VAL A 30 -29.88 5.68 -4.31
C VAL A 30 -29.03 6.90 -4.65
N GLN A 31 -29.65 8.08 -4.82
CA GLN A 31 -28.92 9.33 -5.04
C GLN A 31 -28.09 9.76 -3.82
N THR A 32 -28.56 9.52 -2.60
CA THR A 32 -27.81 9.84 -1.38
C THR A 32 -26.64 8.88 -1.16
N VAL A 33 -26.85 7.58 -1.38
CA VAL A 33 -25.80 6.56 -1.30
C VAL A 33 -24.75 6.79 -2.38
N SER A 34 -25.15 6.99 -3.64
CA SER A 34 -24.20 7.27 -4.73
C SER A 34 -23.40 8.56 -4.51
N LYS A 35 -24.02 9.62 -3.98
CA LYS A 35 -23.30 10.86 -3.60
C LYS A 35 -22.31 10.63 -2.46
N LYS A 36 -22.70 9.86 -1.42
CA LYS A 36 -21.80 9.51 -0.31
C LYS A 36 -20.64 8.64 -0.78
N THR A 37 -20.90 7.61 -1.58
CA THR A 37 -19.84 6.76 -2.15
C THR A 37 -18.89 7.55 -3.05
N SER A 38 -19.42 8.41 -3.92
CA SER A 38 -18.58 9.27 -4.78
C SER A 38 -17.71 10.23 -3.96
N SER A 39 -18.26 10.78 -2.87
CA SER A 39 -17.50 11.63 -1.95
C SER A 39 -16.40 10.85 -1.22
N THR A 40 -16.67 9.62 -0.78
CA THR A 40 -15.67 8.78 -0.10
C THR A 40 -14.57 8.34 -1.07
N LEU A 41 -14.91 7.98 -2.30
CA LEU A 41 -13.94 7.63 -3.33
C LEU A 41 -13.02 8.81 -3.67
N ASN A 42 -13.58 10.02 -3.81
CA ASN A 42 -12.76 11.23 -4.01
C ASN A 42 -11.81 11.49 -2.83
N CYS A 43 -12.27 11.24 -1.60
CA CYS A 43 -11.42 11.34 -0.40
C CYS A 43 -10.29 10.31 -0.42
N ILE A 44 -10.60 9.04 -0.72
CA ILE A 44 -9.59 7.97 -0.83
C ILE A 44 -8.56 8.28 -1.91
N VAL A 45 -9.00 8.75 -3.08
CA VAL A 45 -8.10 9.12 -4.19
C VAL A 45 -7.21 10.31 -3.81
N TYR A 46 -7.74 11.27 -3.06
CA TYR A 46 -6.93 12.38 -2.56
C TYR A 46 -5.87 11.90 -1.58
N TRP A 47 -6.26 11.12 -0.56
CA TRP A 47 -5.33 10.60 0.43
C TRP A 47 -4.30 9.63 -0.16
N SER A 48 -4.68 8.83 -1.16
CA SER A 48 -3.75 7.93 -1.86
C SER A 48 -2.72 8.69 -2.69
N LYS A 49 -3.08 9.83 -3.29
CA LYS A 49 -2.12 10.70 -3.98
C LYS A 49 -1.15 11.34 -3.00
N VAL A 50 -1.66 11.86 -1.88
CA VAL A 50 -0.81 12.46 -0.84
C VAL A 50 0.15 11.43 -0.26
N SER A 51 -0.34 10.22 0.04
CA SER A 51 0.51 9.15 0.56
C SER A 51 1.53 8.68 -0.48
N ALA A 52 1.18 8.64 -1.77
CA ALA A 52 2.13 8.31 -2.84
C ALA A 52 3.24 9.35 -2.99
N GLU A 53 2.91 10.65 -2.97
CA GLU A 53 3.91 11.72 -3.02
C GLU A 53 4.82 11.71 -1.79
N LEU A 54 4.25 11.46 -0.61
CA LEU A 54 5.02 11.35 0.63
C LEU A 54 5.93 10.10 0.59
N ALA A 55 5.43 8.96 0.14
CA ALA A 55 6.22 7.75 -0.05
C ALA A 55 7.37 7.97 -1.05
N LYS A 56 7.15 8.72 -2.13
CA LYS A 56 8.19 9.08 -3.09
C LYS A 56 9.29 9.95 -2.47
N GLN A 57 8.91 10.94 -1.66
CA GLN A 57 9.89 11.77 -0.96
C GLN A 57 10.74 10.95 0.01
N VAL A 58 10.12 10.05 0.76
CA VAL A 58 10.82 9.14 1.68
C VAL A 58 11.72 8.18 0.89
N TYR A 59 11.25 7.60 -0.21
CA TYR A 59 12.05 6.70 -1.05
C TYR A 59 13.37 7.34 -1.52
N VAL A 60 13.30 8.60 -1.97
CA VAL A 60 14.49 9.33 -2.43
C VAL A 60 15.36 9.78 -1.26
N LYS A 61 14.78 10.28 -0.16
CA LYS A 61 15.54 10.78 1.00
C LYS A 61 16.24 9.68 1.79
N GLU A 62 15.59 8.53 1.96
CA GLU A 62 16.12 7.39 2.71
C GLU A 62 17.04 6.51 1.85
N GLY A 63 17.29 6.88 0.59
CA GLY A 63 18.21 6.15 -0.26
C GLY A 63 17.74 4.72 -0.59
N PHE A 64 16.44 4.50 -0.74
CA PHE A 64 15.92 3.22 -1.24
C PHE A 64 16.20 2.99 -2.74
N ALA A 65 16.72 4.01 -3.42
CA ALA A 65 17.28 3.86 -4.76
C ALA A 65 18.54 2.97 -4.70
N PRO A 66 18.70 2.02 -5.62
CA PRO A 66 19.89 1.19 -5.66
C PRO A 66 21.14 2.08 -5.80
N PRO A 67 22.12 1.98 -4.91
CA PRO A 67 23.34 2.79 -4.95
C PRO A 67 24.15 2.54 -6.22
N ALA A 68 25.11 3.42 -6.50
CA ALA A 68 25.96 3.26 -7.67
C ALA A 68 26.77 1.95 -7.58
N LEU A 69 27.04 1.30 -8.72
CA LEU A 69 27.80 0.03 -8.75
C LEU A 69 29.16 0.11 -8.05
N GLY A 70 29.81 1.29 -8.06
CA GLY A 70 31.07 1.52 -7.34
C GLY A 70 30.92 1.49 -5.81
N GLU A 71 29.80 1.98 -5.29
CA GLU A 71 29.50 1.94 -3.85
C GLU A 71 29.21 0.50 -3.41
N PHE A 72 28.48 -0.27 -4.22
CA PHE A 72 28.26 -1.70 -3.98
C PHE A 72 29.58 -2.48 -3.87
N GLN A 73 30.51 -2.25 -4.79
CA GLN A 73 31.83 -2.90 -4.74
C GLN A 73 32.61 -2.52 -3.48
N THR A 74 32.50 -1.27 -3.05
CA THR A 74 33.18 -0.77 -1.86
C THR A 74 32.61 -1.41 -0.59
N VAL A 75 31.28 -1.42 -0.45
CA VAL A 75 30.59 -2.07 0.67
C VAL A 75 30.95 -3.55 0.74
N TYR A 76 30.96 -4.25 -0.40
CA TYR A 76 31.29 -5.68 -0.42
C TYR A 76 32.74 -5.95 0.00
N LYS A 77 33.70 -5.17 -0.53
CA LYS A 77 35.12 -5.28 -0.16
C LYS A 77 35.34 -4.99 1.32
N ASP A 78 34.71 -3.94 1.84
CA ASP A 78 34.80 -3.56 3.25
C ASP A 78 34.20 -4.61 4.17
N LEU A 79 33.03 -5.16 3.81
CA LEU A 79 32.37 -6.18 4.61
C LEU A 79 33.20 -7.47 4.65
N PHE A 80 33.78 -7.86 3.51
CA PHE A 80 34.67 -9.01 3.42
C PHE A 80 35.95 -8.80 4.24
N ALA A 81 36.57 -7.61 4.14
CA ALA A 81 37.77 -7.27 4.90
C ALA A 81 37.49 -7.31 6.42
N LYS A 82 36.37 -6.72 6.87
CA LYS A 82 35.94 -6.72 8.27
C LYS A 82 35.65 -8.13 8.78
N GLY A 83 34.96 -8.95 7.99
CA GLY A 83 34.69 -10.35 8.33
C GLY A 83 35.97 -11.15 8.52
N ARG A 84 36.94 -11.00 7.60
CA ARG A 84 38.25 -11.64 7.70
C ARG A 84 39.05 -11.17 8.92
N SER A 85 39.04 -9.87 9.22
CA SER A 85 39.76 -9.33 10.38
C SER A 85 39.13 -9.77 11.70
N LEU A 86 37.79 -9.81 11.78
CA LEU A 86 37.08 -10.29 12.97
C LEU A 86 37.34 -11.77 13.20
N PHE A 87 37.27 -12.58 12.14
CA PHE A 87 37.56 -14.01 12.23
C PHE A 87 38.99 -14.28 12.72
N LYS A 88 39.97 -13.57 12.16
CA LYS A 88 41.37 -13.67 12.61
C LYS A 88 41.52 -13.25 14.07
N ARG A 89 40.89 -12.14 14.48
CA ARG A 89 40.94 -11.62 15.85
C ARG A 89 40.32 -12.59 16.86
N TRP A 90 39.19 -13.21 16.54
CA TRP A 90 38.56 -14.21 17.39
C TRP A 90 39.36 -15.52 17.46
N SER A 91 40.10 -15.85 16.40
CA SER A 91 41.02 -16.99 16.41
C SER A 91 42.26 -16.76 17.27
N GLU A 92 42.75 -15.52 17.35
CA GLU A 92 43.94 -15.15 18.12
C GLU A 92 43.60 -14.85 19.61
N HIS A 93 42.40 -14.33 19.88
CA HIS A 93 41.96 -13.95 21.22
C HIS A 93 40.53 -14.46 21.53
N PRO A 94 40.39 -15.74 21.92
CA PRO A 94 39.08 -16.34 22.18
C PRO A 94 38.36 -15.74 23.41
N GLN A 95 39.09 -15.08 24.32
CA GLN A 95 38.50 -14.43 25.49
C GLN A 95 37.60 -13.24 25.10
N GLU A 96 37.99 -12.46 24.08
CA GLU A 96 37.18 -11.33 23.61
C GLU A 96 35.83 -11.78 23.03
N PHE A 97 35.77 -12.97 22.43
CA PHE A 97 34.53 -13.56 21.94
C PHE A 97 33.60 -13.96 23.09
N VAL A 98 34.16 -14.54 24.16
CA VAL A 98 33.42 -14.92 25.35
C VAL A 98 32.89 -13.69 26.08
N ASP A 99 33.66 -12.60 26.14
CA ASP A 99 33.24 -11.36 26.78
C ASP A 99 32.18 -10.62 25.95
N PHE A 100 32.26 -10.66 24.62
CA PHE A 100 31.20 -10.18 23.72
C PHE A 100 29.88 -10.93 23.94
N TYR A 101 29.94 -12.26 24.07
CA TYR A 101 28.75 -13.08 24.33
C TYR A 101 28.15 -12.81 25.72
N LYS A 102 28.98 -12.58 26.73
CA LYS A 102 28.54 -12.24 28.09
C LYS A 102 27.94 -10.83 28.21
N GLY A 103 28.40 -9.89 27.38
CA GLY A 103 27.88 -8.52 27.31
C GLY A 103 26.56 -8.37 26.56
N PHE A 104 26.07 -9.44 25.93
CA PHE A 104 24.89 -9.39 25.07
C PHE A 104 23.62 -9.09 25.87
N THR A 105 23.05 -7.91 25.67
CA THR A 105 21.89 -7.44 26.43
C THR A 105 20.59 -7.85 25.72
N LYS A 106 19.48 -7.98 26.48
CA LYS A 106 18.15 -8.27 25.91
C LYS A 106 17.75 -7.29 24.79
N LYS A 107 18.15 -6.03 24.93
CA LYS A 107 17.95 -4.97 23.93
C LYS A 107 18.62 -5.31 22.59
N ASP A 108 19.84 -5.82 22.63
CA ASP A 108 20.58 -6.22 21.44
C ASP A 108 19.90 -7.40 20.75
N ALA A 109 19.45 -8.39 21.52
CA ALA A 109 18.68 -9.52 21.00
C ALA A 109 17.41 -9.09 20.26
N TYR A 110 16.69 -8.07 20.76
CA TYR A 110 15.53 -7.53 20.04
C TYR A 110 15.92 -6.82 18.74
N VAL A 111 17.01 -6.05 18.74
CA VAL A 111 17.48 -5.34 17.53
C VAL A 111 17.94 -6.35 16.47
N TYR A 112 18.79 -7.31 16.84
CA TYR A 112 19.23 -8.36 15.91
C TYR A 112 18.08 -9.27 15.46
N GLY A 113 17.12 -9.56 16.35
CA GLY A 113 15.91 -10.28 16.00
C GLY A 113 15.06 -9.53 14.98
N ALA A 114 14.85 -8.23 15.16
CA ALA A 114 14.12 -7.39 14.23
C ALA A 114 14.80 -7.32 12.86
N ILE A 115 16.13 -7.20 12.83
CA ILE A 115 16.93 -7.25 11.59
C ILE A 115 16.78 -8.63 10.92
N GLY A 116 16.81 -9.72 11.69
CA GLY A 116 16.60 -11.08 11.17
C GLY A 116 15.23 -11.26 10.53
N VAL A 117 14.17 -10.77 11.19
CA VAL A 117 12.81 -10.77 10.65
C VAL A 117 12.73 -9.92 9.38
N GLN A 118 13.42 -8.77 9.34
CA GLN A 118 13.47 -7.93 8.15
C GLN A 118 14.13 -8.65 6.97
N PHE A 119 15.23 -9.37 7.18
CA PHE A 119 15.85 -10.19 6.13
C PHE A 119 14.96 -11.34 5.68
N ALA A 120 14.31 -12.03 6.60
CA ALA A 120 13.35 -13.10 6.27
C ALA A 120 12.17 -12.54 5.44
N GLY A 121 11.67 -11.37 5.80
CA GLY A 121 10.62 -10.68 5.05
C GLY A 121 11.07 -10.26 3.65
N LEU A 122 12.27 -9.69 3.50
CA LEU A 122 12.84 -9.32 2.20
C LEU A 122 13.10 -10.55 1.31
N PHE A 123 13.53 -11.66 1.89
CA PHE A 123 13.71 -12.93 1.19
C PHE A 123 12.37 -13.46 0.65
N ALA A 124 11.34 -13.53 1.50
CA ALA A 124 10.00 -13.94 1.10
C ALA A 124 9.41 -13.01 0.03
N LEU A 125 9.63 -11.69 0.16
CA LEU A 125 9.22 -10.71 -0.86
C LEU A 125 9.92 -10.96 -2.21
N GLY A 126 11.22 -11.25 -2.18
CA GLY A 126 11.98 -11.64 -3.38
C GLY A 126 11.44 -12.91 -4.01
N GLU A 127 11.06 -13.90 -3.20
CA GLU A 127 10.44 -15.14 -3.67
C GLU A 127 9.06 -14.90 -4.31
N ILE A 128 8.23 -14.05 -3.72
CA ILE A 128 6.92 -13.66 -4.27
C ILE A 128 7.09 -12.93 -5.60
N ILE A 129 8.04 -11.99 -5.70
CA ILE A 129 8.32 -11.26 -6.95
C ILE A 129 8.88 -12.22 -8.01
N GLY A 130 9.80 -13.11 -7.63
CA GLY A 130 10.43 -14.09 -8.53
C GLY A 130 9.44 -15.10 -9.08
N ARG A 131 8.51 -15.60 -8.24
CA ARG A 131 7.45 -16.54 -8.65
C ARG A 131 6.21 -15.84 -9.21
N ARG A 132 6.10 -14.51 -9.08
CA ARG A 132 4.93 -13.68 -9.45
C ARG A 132 3.60 -14.22 -8.89
N HIS A 133 3.67 -14.91 -7.75
CA HIS A 133 2.57 -15.63 -7.13
C HIS A 133 2.59 -15.37 -5.63
N ILE A 134 1.44 -14.96 -5.08
CA ILE A 134 1.35 -14.42 -3.71
C ILE A 134 0.89 -15.48 -2.70
N VAL A 135 0.10 -16.46 -3.13
CA VAL A 135 -0.45 -17.53 -2.28
C VAL A 135 -0.46 -18.81 -3.10
N ASP A 136 0.13 -19.90 -2.60
CA ASP A 136 0.11 -21.20 -3.29
C ASP A 136 -1.33 -21.70 -3.54
N TYR A 137 -1.51 -22.57 -4.55
CA TYR A 137 -2.82 -22.93 -5.13
C TYR A 137 -3.89 -23.32 -4.10
N PRO A 138 -5.19 -23.04 -4.37
CA PRO A 138 -6.26 -23.66 -3.60
C PRO A 138 -6.12 -25.17 -3.70
N HIS A 139 -5.93 -25.81 -2.54
CA HIS A 139 -6.04 -27.25 -2.41
C HIS A 139 -7.39 -27.70 -2.99
N HIS A 140 -7.32 -28.74 -3.82
CA HIS A 140 -8.44 -29.60 -4.19
C HIS A 140 -9.09 -30.19 -2.94
#